data_AF-A0A8B8E8F9-F1
#
_entry.id   AF-A0A8B8E8F9-F1
#
_cell.length_a   1.000
_cell.length_b   1.000
_cell.length_c   1.000
_cell.angle_alpha   90.00
_cell.angle_beta   90.00
_cell.angle_gamma   90.00
#
_symmetry.space_group_name_H-M   'P 1'
#
loop_
_entity.id
_entity.type
_entity.pdbx_description
1 polymer ?
#
loop_
_entity_poly.entity_id
_entity_poly.type
_entity_poly.pdbx_seq_one_letter_code
_entity_poly.pdbx_strand_id
1 'polypeptide(L)'
;MRKWIDVSKEYTPQIPFDYFRFFEMHMGGCGGYVVPKYSTFSDIVGAVPGFRFDITCSDIHCHNGGTCRMTDARKPVCSCSQGYVGRFCQEKVPYSCKDIAMVKGAIDGEYSIYSRTSQNMQYKVFCEFHQTYGYSFVSNTNVSVNVDDLFEIRSHVVVRYLRRGKQYESILEQITPYANKPLTVQYNSNRGFNTPKNANRMGPYIYLGFLDQITGRYRTKQGYRVNDADQTFVNCDRNPNSYIAFYFNPQKNPPVGYYKRFSYGPLMTKWLDDAVPVNSYKKLPVSYFLQFEMHLGGCGGYMVSGYKTLSDVHGASLGMRFEI
;
A
#
# COMPACT_ATOMS: atom_id res chain seq x y z
N MET A 1 -14.30 -49.75 18.33
CA MET A 1 -14.10 -49.16 16.97
C MET A 1 -14.67 -47.75 16.79
N ARG A 2 -15.27 -47.05 17.78
CA ARG A 2 -15.84 -45.71 17.58
C ARG A 2 -14.82 -44.55 17.56
N LYS A 3 -13.65 -44.77 18.15
CA LYS A 3 -12.59 -43.76 18.33
C LYS A 3 -12.21 -42.98 17.07
N TRP A 4 -12.26 -43.57 15.86
CA TRP A 4 -11.92 -42.85 14.62
C TRP A 4 -12.99 -41.83 14.20
N ILE A 5 -14.26 -42.08 14.52
CA ILE A 5 -15.35 -41.12 14.34
C ILE A 5 -15.23 -39.99 15.37
N ASP A 6 -14.97 -40.35 16.63
CA ASP A 6 -14.90 -39.38 17.74
C ASP A 6 -13.74 -38.38 17.58
N VAL A 7 -12.70 -38.73 16.83
CA VAL A 7 -11.55 -37.85 16.53
C VAL A 7 -11.61 -37.22 15.13
N SER A 8 -12.68 -37.48 14.38
CA SER A 8 -12.89 -36.87 13.07
C SER A 8 -13.17 -35.38 13.19
N LYS A 9 -12.81 -34.61 12.16
CA LYS A 9 -13.04 -33.16 12.09
C LYS A 9 -14.01 -32.87 10.96
N GLU A 10 -14.82 -31.84 11.14
CA GLU A 10 -15.66 -31.34 10.07
C GLU A 10 -14.77 -30.86 8.90
N TYR A 11 -15.12 -31.30 7.69
CA TYR A 11 -14.41 -30.94 6.47
C TYR A 11 -15.17 -29.85 5.73
N THR A 12 -14.45 -28.84 5.25
CA THR A 12 -15.00 -27.76 4.42
C THR A 12 -14.22 -27.72 3.11
N PRO A 13 -14.88 -27.78 1.94
CA PRO A 13 -16.35 -27.74 1.71
C PRO A 13 -17.08 -29.05 2.05
N GLN A 14 -18.37 -28.96 2.43
CA GLN A 14 -19.19 -30.14 2.72
C GLN A 14 -19.53 -30.91 1.43
N ILE A 15 -19.48 -32.24 1.51
CA ILE A 15 -19.80 -33.14 0.40
C ILE A 15 -21.33 -33.33 0.33
N PRO A 16 -21.97 -33.24 -0.84
CA PRO A 16 -23.40 -33.50 -0.99
C PRO A 16 -23.82 -34.89 -0.49
N PHE A 17 -25.02 -34.99 0.10
CA PHE A 17 -25.51 -36.19 0.78
C PHE A 17 -25.57 -37.44 -0.12
N ASP A 18 -25.83 -37.24 -1.41
CA ASP A 18 -25.93 -38.28 -2.44
C ASP A 18 -24.60 -38.93 -2.81
N TYR A 19 -23.46 -38.48 -2.27
CA TYR A 19 -22.16 -39.14 -2.42
C TYR A 19 -21.89 -40.18 -1.33
N PHE A 20 -22.62 -40.13 -0.22
CA PHE A 20 -22.46 -41.07 0.87
C PHE A 20 -23.09 -42.42 0.50
N ARG A 21 -22.41 -43.50 0.87
CA ARG A 21 -22.87 -44.87 0.65
C ARG A 21 -22.92 -45.61 1.97
N PHE A 22 -23.73 -46.65 2.00
CA PHE A 22 -23.62 -47.67 3.05
C PHE A 22 -22.20 -48.25 3.00
N PHE A 23 -21.60 -48.44 4.17
CA PHE A 23 -20.29 -49.05 4.30
C PHE A 23 -20.33 -50.10 5.40
N GLU A 24 -19.47 -51.09 5.29
CA GLU A 24 -19.29 -52.15 6.27
C GLU A 24 -17.80 -52.26 6.55
N MET A 25 -17.44 -52.44 7.81
CA MET A 25 -16.04 -52.58 8.21
C MET A 25 -15.87 -53.83 9.07
N HIS A 26 -15.10 -54.79 8.57
CA HIS A 26 -14.82 -56.05 9.23
C HIS A 26 -13.33 -56.12 9.57
N MET A 27 -13.00 -56.26 10.84
CA MET A 27 -11.62 -56.44 11.31
C MET A 27 -11.46 -57.86 11.84
N GLY A 28 -10.47 -58.60 11.34
CA GLY A 28 -10.29 -60.03 11.66
C GLY A 28 -10.12 -60.32 13.15
N GLY A 29 -10.50 -61.54 13.57
CA GLY A 29 -10.43 -61.99 14.97
C GLY A 29 -11.37 -61.22 15.90
N CYS A 30 -10.90 -60.86 17.09
CA CYS A 30 -11.64 -60.03 18.06
C CYS A 30 -11.64 -58.52 17.72
N GLY A 31 -11.22 -58.13 16.50
CA GLY A 31 -11.16 -56.72 16.06
C GLY A 31 -12.52 -56.06 15.87
N GLY A 32 -13.57 -56.88 15.70
CA GLY A 32 -14.98 -56.49 15.70
C GLY A 32 -15.54 -56.12 14.33
N TYR A 33 -16.85 -55.84 14.32
CA TYR A 33 -17.66 -55.59 13.14
C TYR A 33 -18.45 -54.26 13.25
N VAL A 34 -18.47 -53.43 12.19
CA VAL A 34 -19.25 -52.18 12.14
C VAL A 34 -20.19 -52.18 10.95
N VAL A 35 -21.48 -51.94 11.24
CA VAL A 35 -22.51 -51.67 10.25
C VAL A 35 -23.31 -50.44 10.69
N PRO A 36 -23.37 -49.37 9.87
CA PRO A 36 -24.23 -48.22 10.09
C PRO A 36 -25.69 -48.66 10.21
N LYS A 37 -26.44 -48.07 11.17
CA LYS A 37 -27.83 -48.42 11.57
C LYS A 37 -28.03 -49.57 12.56
N TYR A 38 -26.96 -50.21 13.05
CA TYR A 38 -27.08 -51.17 14.15
C TYR A 38 -26.22 -50.75 15.35
N SER A 39 -26.75 -50.91 16.56
CA SER A 39 -26.04 -50.68 17.83
C SER A 39 -25.47 -49.24 18.00
N THR A 40 -24.22 -49.11 18.46
CA THR A 40 -23.57 -47.85 18.90
C THR A 40 -23.17 -46.88 17.78
N PHE A 41 -23.61 -47.13 16.53
CA PHE A 41 -23.29 -46.35 15.32
C PHE A 41 -24.54 -45.89 14.55
N SER A 42 -25.69 -45.77 15.22
CA SER A 42 -26.96 -45.35 14.61
C SER A 42 -26.98 -43.87 14.15
N ASP A 43 -26.04 -43.07 14.66
CA ASP A 43 -25.81 -41.66 14.30
C ASP A 43 -25.08 -41.48 12.96
N ILE A 44 -24.58 -42.56 12.35
CA ILE A 44 -23.85 -42.51 11.08
C ILE A 44 -24.74 -42.98 9.93
N VAL A 45 -24.96 -42.10 8.95
CA VAL A 45 -25.86 -42.37 7.82
C VAL A 45 -25.14 -43.04 6.64
N GLY A 46 -23.82 -42.85 6.51
CA GLY A 46 -22.98 -43.46 5.48
C GLY A 46 -21.54 -42.94 5.51
N ALA A 47 -20.71 -43.42 4.60
CA ALA A 47 -19.36 -42.94 4.37
C ALA A 47 -19.10 -42.76 2.87
N VAL A 48 -18.15 -41.90 2.53
CA VAL A 48 -17.67 -41.71 1.16
C VAL A 48 -16.16 -41.96 1.13
N PRO A 49 -15.66 -42.88 0.28
CA PRO A 49 -14.22 -43.06 0.11
C PRO A 49 -13.64 -41.85 -0.62
N GLY A 50 -12.73 -41.13 0.04
CA GLY A 50 -11.94 -40.08 -0.59
C GLY A 50 -10.69 -40.67 -1.23
N PHE A 51 -10.63 -40.70 -2.56
CA PHE A 51 -9.41 -41.03 -3.27
C PHE A 51 -8.54 -39.79 -3.40
N ARG A 52 -7.30 -39.87 -2.91
CA ARG A 52 -6.29 -38.86 -3.20
C ARG A 52 -5.79 -39.09 -4.62
N PHE A 53 -6.17 -38.22 -5.54
CA PHE A 53 -5.50 -38.14 -6.83
C PHE A 53 -4.27 -37.24 -6.70
N ASP A 54 -3.11 -37.77 -7.06
CA ASP A 54 -1.89 -36.98 -7.14
C ASP A 54 -1.96 -36.16 -8.44
N ILE A 55 -2.25 -34.86 -8.32
CA ILE A 55 -2.14 -33.92 -9.44
C ILE A 55 -0.64 -33.74 -9.71
N THR A 56 -0.22 -33.89 -10.96
CA THR A 56 1.17 -33.75 -11.39
C THR A 56 1.35 -32.55 -12.30
N CYS A 57 2.60 -32.30 -12.70
CA CYS A 57 2.88 -31.29 -13.72
C CYS A 57 2.33 -31.63 -15.11
N SER A 58 1.93 -32.87 -15.36
CA SER A 58 1.26 -33.26 -16.61
C SER A 58 -0.21 -32.82 -16.64
N ASP A 59 -0.80 -32.57 -15.47
CA ASP A 59 -2.22 -32.22 -15.33
C ASP A 59 -2.46 -30.70 -15.28
N ILE A 60 -1.40 -29.89 -15.21
CA ILE A 60 -1.51 -28.43 -15.13
C ILE A 60 -0.73 -27.74 -16.24
N HIS A 61 -1.30 -26.66 -16.77
CA HIS A 61 -0.65 -25.80 -17.74
C HIS A 61 -0.20 -24.50 -17.07
N CYS A 62 1.10 -24.20 -17.12
CA CYS A 62 1.64 -22.92 -16.69
C CYS A 62 1.68 -21.97 -17.91
N HIS A 63 0.95 -20.86 -17.85
CA HIS A 63 0.86 -19.88 -18.91
C HIS A 63 2.11 -18.98 -18.99
N ASN A 64 2.21 -18.22 -20.08
CA ASN A 64 3.18 -17.12 -20.27
C ASN A 64 4.65 -17.53 -20.03
N GLY A 65 5.02 -18.74 -20.44
CA GLY A 65 6.38 -19.26 -20.31
C GLY A 65 6.73 -19.80 -18.92
N GLY A 66 5.76 -19.91 -18.00
CA GLY A 66 5.97 -20.49 -16.68
C GLY A 66 6.33 -21.98 -16.74
N THR A 67 7.12 -22.44 -15.77
CA THR A 67 7.57 -23.84 -15.68
C THR A 67 6.93 -24.54 -14.50
N CYS A 68 6.33 -25.71 -14.72
CA CYS A 68 5.81 -26.51 -13.62
C CYS A 68 6.93 -27.28 -12.91
N ARG A 69 6.90 -27.29 -11.58
CA ARG A 69 7.73 -28.16 -10.74
C ARG A 69 6.90 -28.87 -9.68
N MET A 70 7.28 -30.09 -9.33
CA MET A 70 6.73 -30.80 -8.17
C MET A 70 7.44 -30.31 -6.91
N THR A 71 6.66 -29.96 -5.89
CA THR A 71 7.16 -29.66 -4.54
C THR A 71 7.38 -30.94 -3.73
N ASP A 72 8.12 -30.87 -2.63
CA ASP A 72 8.37 -32.00 -1.72
C ASP A 72 7.06 -32.62 -1.17
N ALA A 73 5.99 -31.82 -1.10
CA ALA A 73 4.65 -32.27 -0.71
C ALA A 73 3.87 -32.98 -1.82
N ARG A 74 4.53 -33.32 -2.95
CA ARG A 74 3.93 -33.85 -4.20
C ARG A 74 2.81 -32.98 -4.76
N LYS A 75 2.97 -31.65 -4.69
CA LYS A 75 2.03 -30.69 -5.30
C LYS A 75 2.71 -29.98 -6.47
N PRO A 76 2.06 -29.87 -7.63
CA PRO A 76 2.60 -29.15 -8.77
C PRO A 76 2.42 -27.64 -8.56
N VAL A 77 3.48 -26.87 -8.80
CA VAL A 77 3.49 -25.42 -8.66
C VAL A 77 4.15 -24.81 -9.89
N CYS A 78 3.50 -23.81 -10.48
CA CYS A 78 4.08 -23.04 -11.56
C CYS A 78 5.09 -22.02 -11.03
N SER A 79 6.27 -21.99 -11.63
CA SER A 79 7.26 -20.93 -11.45
C SER A 79 7.11 -19.95 -12.61
N CYS A 80 6.61 -18.75 -12.34
CA CYS A 80 6.27 -17.79 -13.38
C CYS A 80 7.50 -17.06 -13.92
N SER A 81 7.50 -16.84 -15.24
CA SER A 81 8.44 -15.95 -15.90
C SER A 81 8.26 -14.51 -15.42
N GLN A 82 9.29 -13.68 -15.62
CA GLN A 82 9.28 -12.28 -15.21
C GLN A 82 8.06 -11.54 -15.80
N GLY A 83 7.36 -10.79 -14.95
CA GLY A 83 6.17 -10.01 -15.33
C GLY A 83 4.84 -10.75 -15.22
N TYR A 84 4.84 -12.03 -14.82
CA TYR A 84 3.62 -12.83 -14.66
C TYR A 84 3.48 -13.42 -13.25
N VAL A 85 2.23 -13.55 -12.81
CA VAL A 85 1.80 -14.04 -11.49
C VAL A 85 0.50 -14.83 -11.61
N GLY A 86 0.00 -15.31 -10.47
CA GLY A 86 -1.16 -16.19 -10.39
C GLY A 86 -0.74 -17.66 -10.29
N ARG A 87 -1.69 -18.50 -9.87
CA ARG A 87 -1.46 -19.94 -9.65
C ARG A 87 -0.86 -20.66 -10.86
N PHE A 88 -1.25 -20.22 -12.06
CA PHE A 88 -0.81 -20.77 -13.34
C PHE A 88 -0.10 -19.73 -14.20
N CYS A 89 0.42 -18.65 -13.61
CA CYS A 89 1.12 -17.57 -14.33
C CYS A 89 0.28 -16.86 -15.40
N GLN A 90 -1.04 -16.88 -15.23
CA GLN A 90 -2.00 -16.34 -16.19
C GLN A 90 -2.19 -14.82 -16.09
N GLU A 91 -1.79 -14.22 -14.97
CA GLU A 91 -1.99 -12.79 -14.69
C GLU A 91 -0.70 -12.01 -14.94
N LYS A 92 -0.81 -10.79 -15.47
CA LYS A 92 0.31 -9.85 -15.48
C LYS A 92 0.51 -9.27 -14.09
N VAL A 93 1.76 -9.04 -13.71
CA VAL A 93 2.11 -8.37 -12.46
C VAL A 93 1.64 -6.91 -12.50
N PRO A 94 0.77 -6.46 -11.58
CA PRO A 94 0.47 -5.05 -11.44
C PRO A 94 1.58 -4.36 -10.63
N TYR A 95 2.20 -3.33 -11.21
CA TYR A 95 3.22 -2.50 -10.57
C TYR A 95 2.67 -1.12 -10.17
N SER A 96 1.46 -0.78 -10.63
CA SER A 96 0.83 0.53 -10.45
C SER A 96 -0.69 0.43 -10.39
N CYS A 97 -1.36 1.50 -9.96
CA CYS A 97 -2.82 1.61 -10.08
C CYS A 97 -3.30 1.66 -11.54
N LYS A 98 -2.46 2.12 -12.46
CA LYS A 98 -2.74 2.08 -13.91
C LYS A 98 -2.82 0.63 -14.42
N ASP A 99 -1.88 -0.23 -13.99
CA ASP A 99 -1.94 -1.66 -14.31
C ASP A 99 -3.19 -2.32 -13.72
N ILE A 100 -3.58 -1.93 -12.50
CA ILE A 100 -4.82 -2.40 -11.87
C ILE A 100 -6.03 -2.00 -12.73
N ALA A 101 -6.12 -0.76 -13.20
CA ALA A 101 -7.21 -0.31 -14.07
C ALA A 101 -7.29 -1.16 -15.35
N MET A 102 -6.15 -1.47 -15.97
CA MET A 102 -6.10 -2.27 -17.20
C MET A 102 -6.51 -3.73 -16.98
N VAL A 103 -6.15 -4.32 -15.84
CA VAL A 103 -6.38 -5.75 -15.58
C VAL A 103 -7.75 -6.02 -14.92
N LYS A 104 -8.19 -5.14 -14.03
CA LYS A 104 -9.38 -5.33 -13.17
C LYS A 104 -10.49 -4.31 -13.40
N GLY A 105 -10.23 -3.28 -14.22
CA GLY A 105 -11.11 -2.12 -14.36
C GLY A 105 -10.79 -1.02 -13.36
N ALA A 106 -11.19 0.21 -13.69
CA ALA A 106 -10.98 1.41 -12.88
C ALA A 106 -11.99 1.51 -11.73
N ILE A 107 -11.80 0.68 -10.69
CA ILE A 107 -12.66 0.62 -9.50
C ILE A 107 -11.87 1.14 -8.29
N ASP A 108 -12.41 2.14 -7.59
CA ASP A 108 -11.76 2.69 -6.39
C ASP A 108 -11.55 1.60 -5.33
N GLY A 109 -10.37 1.56 -4.71
CA GLY A 109 -10.13 0.61 -3.62
C GLY A 109 -8.68 0.36 -3.25
N GLU A 110 -8.50 -0.53 -2.26
CA GLU A 110 -7.20 -1.02 -1.82
C GLU A 110 -6.78 -2.23 -2.67
N TYR A 111 -5.56 -2.19 -3.19
CA TYR A 111 -4.96 -3.23 -4.01
C TYR A 111 -3.54 -3.55 -3.55
N SER A 112 -3.11 -4.80 -3.78
CA SER A 112 -1.71 -5.19 -3.64
C SER A 112 -1.02 -5.10 -4.99
N ILE A 113 0.09 -4.36 -5.04
CA ILE A 113 0.96 -4.24 -6.22
C ILE A 113 2.38 -4.67 -5.87
N TYR A 114 3.17 -5.00 -6.89
CA TYR A 114 4.54 -5.47 -6.72
C TYR A 114 5.55 -4.32 -6.82
N SER A 115 6.64 -4.42 -6.08
CA SER A 115 7.80 -3.55 -6.24
C SER A 115 8.75 -4.12 -7.29
N ARG A 116 9.13 -3.29 -8.27
CA ARG A 116 10.21 -3.61 -9.21
C ARG A 116 11.59 -3.64 -8.55
N THR A 117 11.77 -2.88 -7.46
CA THR A 117 13.08 -2.66 -6.82
C THR A 117 13.37 -3.63 -5.68
N SER A 118 12.35 -4.23 -5.07
CA SER A 118 12.48 -5.26 -4.04
C SER A 118 11.95 -6.60 -4.54
N GLN A 119 12.82 -7.45 -5.10
CA GLN A 119 12.61 -8.85 -5.52
C GLN A 119 11.17 -9.40 -5.38
N ASN A 120 10.25 -8.95 -6.23
CA ASN A 120 8.84 -9.38 -6.27
C ASN A 120 8.06 -9.33 -4.94
N MET A 121 8.40 -8.40 -4.04
CA MET A 121 7.62 -8.13 -2.83
C MET A 121 6.40 -7.27 -3.16
N GLN A 122 5.29 -7.51 -2.44
CA GLN A 122 4.06 -6.75 -2.59
C GLN A 122 3.90 -5.69 -1.49
N TYR A 123 3.23 -4.59 -1.83
CA TYR A 123 2.77 -3.59 -0.87
C TYR A 123 1.38 -3.08 -1.27
N LYS A 124 0.68 -2.47 -0.31
CA LYS A 124 -0.68 -1.99 -0.54
C LYS A 124 -0.67 -0.56 -1.06
N VAL A 125 -1.52 -0.33 -2.05
CA VAL A 125 -1.86 0.98 -2.58
C VAL A 125 -3.37 1.17 -2.54
N PHE A 126 -3.80 2.41 -2.37
CA PHE A 126 -5.19 2.77 -2.62
C PHE A 126 -5.23 3.47 -3.98
N CYS A 127 -6.03 2.93 -4.89
CA CYS A 127 -6.24 3.48 -6.21
C CYS A 127 -7.55 4.26 -6.20
N GLU A 128 -7.47 5.56 -6.46
CA GLU A 128 -8.63 6.41 -6.66
C GLU A 128 -8.71 6.80 -8.14
N PHE A 129 -9.73 6.32 -8.84
CA PHE A 129 -9.92 6.54 -10.26
C PHE A 129 -10.93 7.65 -10.53
N HIS A 130 -10.64 8.42 -11.58
CA HIS A 130 -11.51 9.43 -12.18
C HIS A 130 -11.71 9.05 -13.65
N GLN A 131 -12.43 9.88 -14.42
CA GLN A 131 -12.77 9.53 -15.81
C GLN A 131 -11.55 9.34 -16.72
N THR A 132 -10.49 10.14 -16.55
CA THR A 132 -9.29 10.10 -17.42
C THR A 132 -7.99 9.95 -16.64
N TYR A 133 -8.03 10.02 -15.31
CA TYR A 133 -6.83 10.00 -14.46
C TYR A 133 -7.13 9.31 -13.14
N GLY A 134 -6.10 9.01 -12.35
CA GLY A 134 -6.26 8.52 -10.99
C GLY A 134 -5.15 8.98 -10.05
N TYR A 135 -5.32 8.68 -8.77
CA TYR A 135 -4.33 8.90 -7.73
C TYR A 135 -3.94 7.58 -7.06
N SER A 136 -2.62 7.38 -6.92
CA SER A 136 -2.04 6.28 -6.16
C SER A 136 -1.64 6.80 -4.78
N PHE A 137 -2.19 6.20 -3.72
CA PHE A 137 -1.74 6.40 -2.35
C PHE A 137 -1.02 5.16 -1.86
N VAL A 138 0.07 5.33 -1.10
CA VAL A 138 0.89 4.21 -0.61
C VAL A 138 0.64 4.00 0.88
N SER A 139 0.35 2.77 1.29
CA SER A 139 0.20 2.45 2.71
C SER A 139 1.56 2.43 3.41
N ASN A 140 1.56 2.47 4.74
CA ASN A 140 2.78 2.18 5.49
C ASN A 140 3.29 0.77 5.13
N THR A 141 4.58 0.66 4.77
CA THR A 141 5.20 -0.55 4.22
C THR A 141 6.70 -0.57 4.49
N ASN A 142 7.26 -1.78 4.54
CA ASN A 142 8.71 -2.03 4.62
C ASN A 142 9.32 -2.36 3.24
N VAL A 143 8.52 -2.35 2.19
CA VAL A 143 8.95 -2.65 0.81
C VAL A 143 9.42 -1.36 0.14
N SER A 144 10.49 -1.46 -0.67
CA SER A 144 10.94 -0.31 -1.46
C SER A 144 9.89 0.10 -2.48
N VAL A 145 9.52 1.38 -2.49
CA VAL A 145 8.48 1.91 -3.38
C VAL A 145 9.12 2.48 -4.64
N ASN A 146 8.66 2.06 -5.81
CA ASN A 146 9.04 2.70 -7.06
C ASN A 146 8.05 3.82 -7.38
N VAL A 147 8.41 5.06 -7.05
CA VAL A 147 7.54 6.23 -7.23
C VAL A 147 7.27 6.54 -8.71
N ASP A 148 8.16 6.16 -9.61
CA ASP A 148 7.99 6.41 -11.05
C ASP A 148 6.88 5.55 -11.65
N ASP A 149 6.61 4.36 -11.09
CA ASP A 149 5.45 3.54 -11.47
C ASP A 149 4.12 4.17 -10.98
N LEU A 150 4.16 5.05 -9.99
CA LEU A 150 2.96 5.60 -9.33
C LEU A 150 2.66 7.06 -9.70
N PHE A 151 3.64 7.78 -10.25
CA PHE A 151 3.56 9.22 -10.48
C PHE A 151 4.01 9.64 -11.89
N GLU A 152 3.05 9.60 -12.82
CA GLU A 152 3.23 9.95 -14.23
C GLU A 152 3.09 11.47 -14.43
N ILE A 153 2.06 12.08 -13.83
CA ILE A 153 1.73 13.49 -14.03
C ILE A 153 2.25 14.34 -12.87
N ARG A 154 3.36 15.04 -13.10
CA ARG A 154 4.12 15.73 -12.05
C ARG A 154 3.74 17.20 -11.82
N SER A 155 2.64 17.67 -12.38
CA SER A 155 2.20 19.06 -12.23
C SER A 155 1.62 19.36 -10.85
N HIS A 156 0.94 18.38 -10.23
CA HIS A 156 0.36 18.50 -8.90
C HIS A 156 0.32 17.16 -8.18
N VAL A 157 0.09 17.23 -6.87
CA VAL A 157 -0.19 16.09 -6.00
C VAL A 157 -1.40 16.39 -5.13
N VAL A 158 -2.07 15.36 -4.65
CA VAL A 158 -3.06 15.48 -3.58
C VAL A 158 -2.37 15.13 -2.27
N VAL A 159 -2.50 15.97 -1.25
CA VAL A 159 -2.10 15.61 0.12
C VAL A 159 -3.35 15.44 0.95
N ARG A 160 -3.58 14.22 1.42
CA ARG A 160 -4.72 13.85 2.27
C ARG A 160 -4.23 13.67 3.70
N TYR A 161 -4.86 14.30 4.68
CA TYR A 161 -4.47 14.18 6.09
C TYR A 161 -5.61 13.73 6.99
N LEU A 162 -5.25 13.11 8.11
CA LEU A 162 -6.17 12.63 9.13
C LEU A 162 -6.10 13.54 10.35
N ARG A 163 -7.21 14.20 10.69
CA ARG A 163 -7.32 15.10 11.85
C ARG A 163 -8.55 14.73 12.67
N ARG A 164 -8.35 14.37 13.94
CA ARG A 164 -9.43 13.96 14.88
C ARG A 164 -10.42 12.94 14.27
N GLY A 165 -9.91 11.95 13.54
CA GLY A 165 -10.71 10.90 12.90
C GLY A 165 -11.41 11.30 11.59
N LYS A 166 -11.24 12.54 11.12
CA LYS A 166 -11.77 13.02 9.83
C LYS A 166 -10.64 13.20 8.82
N GLN A 167 -10.96 12.98 7.54
CA GLN A 167 -10.00 13.11 6.45
C GLN A 167 -10.31 14.35 5.63
N TYR A 168 -9.25 15.06 5.27
CA TYR A 168 -9.29 16.27 4.46
C TYR A 168 -8.19 16.20 3.41
N GLU A 169 -8.36 16.91 2.31
CA GLU A 169 -7.37 16.94 1.23
C GLU A 169 -7.16 18.32 0.63
N SER A 170 -5.96 18.51 0.13
CA SER A 170 -5.53 19.71 -0.58
C SER A 170 -4.74 19.32 -1.81
N ILE A 171 -4.88 20.08 -2.88
CA ILE A 171 -4.06 19.95 -4.08
C ILE A 171 -2.85 20.86 -3.90
N LEU A 172 -1.65 20.30 -4.05
CA LEU A 172 -0.40 21.04 -3.98
C LEU A 172 0.29 21.10 -5.35
N GLU A 173 0.79 22.28 -5.66
CA GLU A 173 1.40 22.64 -6.94
C GLU A 173 2.67 23.47 -6.72
N GLN A 174 3.45 23.64 -7.80
CA GLN A 174 4.41 24.74 -7.85
C GLN A 174 3.68 26.08 -7.78
N ILE A 175 4.33 27.07 -7.20
CA ILE A 175 3.85 28.46 -7.26
C ILE A 175 3.84 28.98 -8.69
N THR A 176 3.00 29.96 -8.97
CA THR A 176 2.76 30.50 -10.31
C THR A 176 4.05 30.82 -11.09
N PRO A 177 5.09 31.46 -10.51
CA PRO A 177 6.36 31.72 -11.21
C PRO A 177 7.13 30.48 -11.68
N TYR A 178 6.79 29.30 -11.13
CA TYR A 178 7.45 28.02 -11.42
C TYR A 178 6.46 26.94 -11.88
N ALA A 179 5.27 27.32 -12.34
CA ALA A 179 4.22 26.38 -12.76
C ALA A 179 4.65 25.39 -13.86
N ASN A 180 5.67 25.75 -14.65
CA ASN A 180 6.24 24.89 -15.69
C ASN A 180 7.28 23.88 -15.18
N LYS A 181 7.69 23.96 -13.90
CA LYS A 181 8.60 22.98 -13.29
C LYS A 181 7.79 21.82 -12.70
N PRO A 182 8.18 20.56 -12.93
CA PRO A 182 7.51 19.45 -12.28
C PRO A 182 7.79 19.42 -10.78
N LEU A 183 6.86 18.91 -10.00
CA LEU A 183 7.11 18.46 -8.63
C LEU A 183 8.02 17.23 -8.67
N THR A 184 8.90 17.11 -7.67
CA THR A 184 9.79 15.95 -7.56
C THR A 184 9.33 15.04 -6.44
N VAL A 185 9.02 13.78 -6.76
CA VAL A 185 8.75 12.73 -5.77
C VAL A 185 9.86 11.69 -5.81
N GLN A 186 10.39 11.30 -4.65
CA GLN A 186 11.47 10.32 -4.52
C GLN A 186 11.22 9.38 -3.34
N TYR A 187 11.57 8.10 -3.47
CA TYR A 187 11.58 7.15 -2.36
C TYR A 187 12.96 7.07 -1.73
N ASN A 188 13.02 7.28 -0.40
CA ASN A 188 14.20 7.24 0.45
C ASN A 188 15.43 7.95 -0.14
N SER A 189 15.18 9.01 -0.90
CA SER A 189 16.16 9.81 -1.63
C SER A 189 15.66 11.25 -1.69
N ASN A 190 16.58 12.18 -1.88
CA ASN A 190 16.37 13.62 -1.87
C ASN A 190 17.32 14.31 -2.86
N ARG A 191 17.68 13.63 -3.95
CA ARG A 191 18.62 14.12 -4.96
C ARG A 191 18.14 15.47 -5.51
N GLY A 192 19.01 16.48 -5.49
CA GLY A 192 18.70 17.86 -5.90
C GLY A 192 18.12 18.73 -4.78
N PHE A 193 17.92 18.17 -3.59
CA PHE A 193 17.35 18.85 -2.43
C PHE A 193 18.17 18.60 -1.16
N ASN A 194 17.83 19.34 -0.10
CA ASN A 194 18.41 19.12 1.22
C ASN A 194 17.80 17.90 1.91
N THR A 195 18.61 17.27 2.75
CA THR A 195 18.19 16.10 3.52
C THR A 195 17.15 16.44 4.58
N PRO A 196 16.04 15.67 4.66
CA PRO A 196 15.07 15.80 5.74
C PRO A 196 15.72 15.69 7.12
N LYS A 197 15.25 16.51 8.07
CA LYS A 197 15.76 16.53 9.44
C LYS A 197 15.64 15.17 10.11
N ASN A 198 14.53 14.46 9.86
CA ASN A 198 14.25 13.16 10.45
C ASN A 198 14.64 11.95 9.57
N ALA A 199 15.33 12.15 8.43
CA ALA A 199 15.68 11.08 7.48
C ALA A 199 16.35 9.87 8.15
N ASN A 200 17.42 10.09 8.92
CA ASN A 200 18.20 9.00 9.54
C ASN A 200 17.48 8.29 10.69
N ARG A 201 16.45 8.93 11.28
CA ARG A 201 15.77 8.43 12.48
C ARG A 201 14.45 7.74 12.15
N MET A 202 13.74 8.24 11.14
CA MET A 202 12.38 7.82 10.80
C MET A 202 12.27 7.27 9.38
N GLY A 203 13.37 7.20 8.63
CA GLY A 203 13.40 6.58 7.30
C GLY A 203 12.95 5.11 7.33
N PRO A 204 12.50 4.55 6.19
CA PRO A 204 12.42 5.19 4.88
C PRO A 204 11.30 6.24 4.77
N TYR A 205 11.32 7.04 3.69
CA TYR A 205 10.35 8.11 3.46
C TYR A 205 10.01 8.30 1.97
N ILE A 206 8.86 8.92 1.68
CA ILE A 206 8.56 9.54 0.39
C ILE A 206 8.84 11.04 0.50
N TYR A 207 9.66 11.57 -0.39
CA TYR A 207 10.06 12.97 -0.44
C TYR A 207 9.27 13.68 -1.53
N LEU A 208 8.54 14.74 -1.19
CA LEU A 208 7.93 15.67 -2.13
C LEU A 208 8.73 16.98 -2.11
N GLY A 209 9.46 17.26 -3.18
CA GLY A 209 10.21 18.49 -3.38
C GLY A 209 9.50 19.46 -4.32
N PHE A 210 9.46 20.73 -3.95
CA PHE A 210 8.97 21.83 -4.80
C PHE A 210 10.14 22.42 -5.60
N LEU A 211 10.99 23.24 -4.99
CA LEU A 211 12.14 23.86 -5.69
C LEU A 211 13.47 23.21 -5.30
N ASP A 212 14.24 22.81 -6.31
CA ASP A 212 15.58 22.26 -6.14
C ASP A 212 16.57 23.30 -5.56
N GLN A 213 17.72 22.85 -5.06
CA GLN A 213 18.74 23.72 -4.44
C GLN A 213 19.30 24.81 -5.37
N ILE A 214 19.27 24.59 -6.68
CA ILE A 214 19.81 25.52 -7.68
C ILE A 214 18.81 26.67 -7.90
N THR A 215 17.53 26.34 -7.98
CA THR A 215 16.42 27.27 -8.15
C THR A 215 16.10 28.00 -6.84
N GLY A 216 16.07 27.27 -5.73
CA GLY A 216 15.74 27.72 -4.37
C GLY A 216 16.82 28.52 -3.66
N ARG A 217 17.56 29.38 -4.38
CA ARG A 217 18.70 30.15 -3.85
C ARG A 217 18.29 31.35 -2.98
N TYR A 218 19.29 32.03 -2.40
CA TYR A 218 19.12 33.26 -1.62
C TYR A 218 18.31 34.32 -2.37
N ARG A 219 17.39 34.99 -1.66
CA ARG A 219 16.49 36.05 -2.16
C ARG A 219 15.54 35.63 -3.29
N THR A 220 15.38 34.35 -3.58
CA THR A 220 14.31 33.91 -4.48
C THR A 220 12.98 33.81 -3.74
N LYS A 221 11.90 34.11 -4.46
CA LYS A 221 10.54 33.84 -4.02
C LYS A 221 10.31 32.35 -4.09
N GLN A 222 9.86 31.73 -3.01
CA GLN A 222 9.65 30.29 -2.89
C GLN A 222 8.32 30.04 -2.20
N GLY A 223 7.91 28.78 -2.18
CA GLY A 223 6.67 28.37 -1.53
C GLY A 223 6.02 27.21 -2.24
N TYR A 224 4.72 27.10 -2.06
CA TYR A 224 3.87 26.12 -2.72
C TYR A 224 2.53 26.78 -3.04
N ARG A 225 1.84 26.26 -4.04
CA ARG A 225 0.47 26.65 -4.34
C ARG A 225 -0.46 25.59 -3.75
N VAL A 226 -1.53 26.03 -3.08
CA VAL A 226 -2.56 25.14 -2.53
C VAL A 226 -3.94 25.63 -2.92
N ASN A 227 -4.77 24.72 -3.45
CA ASN A 227 -6.16 24.98 -3.85
C ASN A 227 -6.30 26.33 -4.58
N ASP A 228 -5.46 26.52 -5.60
CA ASP A 228 -5.40 27.72 -6.44
C ASP A 228 -4.87 29.02 -5.82
N ALA A 229 -4.17 28.95 -4.70
CA ALA A 229 -3.54 30.11 -4.07
C ALA A 229 -2.04 29.91 -3.78
N ASP A 230 -1.22 30.83 -4.26
CA ASP A 230 0.22 30.86 -3.99
C ASP A 230 0.50 31.21 -2.52
N GLN A 231 1.17 30.33 -1.80
CA GLN A 231 1.66 30.57 -0.44
C GLN A 231 3.17 30.75 -0.49
N THR A 232 3.65 31.97 -0.25
CA THR A 232 5.00 32.35 -0.65
C THR A 232 5.78 33.05 0.43
N PHE A 233 7.10 32.92 0.35
CA PHE A 233 8.07 33.63 1.18
C PHE A 233 9.30 33.95 0.34
N VAL A 234 10.19 34.80 0.86
CA VAL A 234 11.48 35.09 0.25
C VAL A 234 12.58 34.43 1.08
N ASN A 235 13.46 33.66 0.44
CA ASN A 235 14.58 33.02 1.13
C ASN A 235 15.55 34.07 1.67
N CYS A 236 15.67 34.16 3.00
CA CYS A 236 16.39 35.21 3.69
C CYS A 236 17.75 34.78 4.28
N ASP A 237 18.11 33.49 4.26
CA ASP A 237 19.35 32.99 4.90
C ASP A 237 20.14 31.96 4.05
N ARG A 238 19.83 31.88 2.74
CA ARG A 238 20.45 30.96 1.75
C ARG A 238 20.10 29.49 1.93
N ASN A 239 19.31 29.10 2.93
CA ASN A 239 18.86 27.73 3.09
C ASN A 239 17.81 27.38 2.01
N PRO A 240 18.06 26.40 1.12
CA PRO A 240 17.18 26.10 -0.01
C PRO A 240 16.11 25.05 0.29
N ASN A 241 15.78 24.77 1.55
CA ASN A 241 14.74 23.78 1.88
C ASN A 241 13.40 24.10 1.19
N SER A 242 12.82 23.12 0.51
CA SER A 242 11.55 23.29 -0.19
C SER A 242 10.87 21.92 -0.36
N TYR A 243 10.36 21.34 0.74
CA TYR A 243 9.82 19.98 0.71
C TYR A 243 8.81 19.63 1.80
N ILE A 244 8.11 18.51 1.56
CA ILE A 244 7.41 17.69 2.55
C ILE A 244 7.98 16.26 2.49
N ALA A 245 8.30 15.65 3.62
CA ALA A 245 8.75 14.26 3.68
C ALA A 245 7.77 13.43 4.52
N PHE A 246 7.33 12.29 3.98
CA PHE A 246 6.36 11.36 4.60
C PHE A 246 7.08 10.08 5.01
N TYR A 247 7.12 9.78 6.30
CA TYR A 247 7.93 8.72 6.90
C TYR A 247 7.13 7.45 7.14
N PHE A 248 7.68 6.32 6.67
CA PHE A 248 7.19 4.99 7.01
C PHE A 248 7.49 4.64 8.48
N ASN A 249 8.63 5.10 9.00
CA ASN A 249 9.05 5.02 10.40
C ASN A 249 8.81 3.62 11.04
N PRO A 250 9.41 2.55 10.50
CA PRO A 250 9.16 1.18 10.96
C PRO A 250 9.52 0.96 12.43
N GLN A 251 10.51 1.67 12.95
CA GLN A 251 10.92 1.62 14.36
C GLN A 251 10.05 2.51 15.27
N LYS A 252 9.10 3.26 14.73
CA LYS A 252 8.20 4.18 15.46
C LYS A 252 8.98 5.19 16.33
N ASN A 253 10.12 5.64 15.83
CA ASN A 253 10.94 6.62 16.53
C ASN A 253 10.19 7.97 16.57
N PRO A 254 10.19 8.68 17.73
CA PRO A 254 9.58 10.00 17.78
C PRO A 254 10.38 10.99 16.95
N PRO A 255 9.73 12.01 16.37
CA PRO A 255 10.41 13.03 15.57
C PRO A 255 11.29 13.93 16.42
N VAL A 256 12.32 14.49 15.79
CA VAL A 256 13.15 15.57 16.31
C VAL A 256 12.87 16.81 15.49
N GLY A 257 12.79 17.97 16.14
CA GLY A 257 12.48 19.22 15.45
C GLY A 257 13.14 20.44 16.07
N TYR A 258 12.96 21.59 15.43
CA TYR A 258 13.43 22.88 15.93
C TYR A 258 12.42 23.48 16.92
N TYR A 259 12.14 22.74 18.01
CA TYR A 259 11.05 23.00 18.97
C TYR A 259 11.16 24.31 19.76
N LYS A 260 12.27 25.06 19.62
CA LYS A 260 12.59 26.20 20.48
C LYS A 260 12.82 27.53 19.75
N ARG A 261 12.95 27.58 18.41
CA ARG A 261 13.45 28.82 17.78
C ARG A 261 12.76 29.39 16.56
N PHE A 262 12.12 28.67 15.62
CA PHE A 262 11.49 29.37 14.48
C PHE A 262 10.28 28.65 13.87
N SER A 263 9.19 29.42 13.79
CA SER A 263 8.19 29.56 12.71
C SER A 263 7.23 28.41 12.38
N TYR A 264 6.33 28.10 13.31
CA TYR A 264 4.96 27.76 12.94
C TYR A 264 4.26 29.04 12.48
N GLY A 265 4.30 29.31 11.17
CA GLY A 265 3.56 30.42 10.56
C GLY A 265 2.37 29.93 9.75
N PRO A 266 1.40 30.81 9.41
CA PRO A 266 0.27 30.47 8.53
C PRO A 266 0.69 29.83 7.21
N LEU A 267 1.86 30.20 6.68
CA LEU A 267 2.48 29.58 5.52
C LEU A 267 2.63 28.07 5.66
N MET A 268 2.97 27.55 6.84
CA MET A 268 3.21 26.11 7.03
C MET A 268 1.90 25.33 7.16
N THR A 269 0.85 25.93 7.73
CA THR A 269 -0.43 25.24 7.98
C THR A 269 -1.47 25.49 6.90
N LYS A 270 -1.26 26.41 5.96
CA LYS A 270 -2.30 26.78 4.98
C LYS A 270 -2.90 25.61 4.23
N TRP A 271 -2.08 24.62 3.84
CA TRP A 271 -2.59 23.41 3.19
C TRP A 271 -3.45 22.50 4.08
N LEU A 272 -3.32 22.60 5.39
CA LEU A 272 -4.24 21.98 6.34
C LEU A 272 -5.53 22.81 6.44
N ASP A 273 -5.38 24.13 6.55
CA ASP A 273 -6.47 25.06 6.84
C ASP A 273 -7.44 25.22 5.65
N ASP A 274 -6.93 25.18 4.41
CA ASP A 274 -7.72 25.30 3.17
C ASP A 274 -8.26 23.97 2.63
N ALA A 275 -7.99 22.87 3.33
CA ALA A 275 -8.33 21.54 2.85
C ALA A 275 -9.84 21.29 2.85
N VAL A 276 -10.28 20.52 1.87
CA VAL A 276 -11.69 20.13 1.74
C VAL A 276 -11.94 18.77 2.40
N PRO A 277 -13.12 18.52 3.00
CA PRO A 277 -13.46 17.22 3.55
C PRO A 277 -13.47 16.12 2.47
N VAL A 278 -12.91 14.96 2.79
CA VAL A 278 -12.91 13.80 1.87
C VAL A 278 -14.23 13.05 1.97
N ASN A 279 -14.82 12.72 0.81
CA ASN A 279 -16.04 11.92 0.70
C ASN A 279 -15.88 10.54 1.35
N SER A 280 -16.98 10.00 1.91
CA SER A 280 -16.97 8.76 2.70
C SER A 280 -16.40 7.54 1.97
N TYR A 281 -16.71 7.38 0.68
CA TYR A 281 -16.27 6.26 -0.15
C TYR A 281 -14.80 6.36 -0.61
N LYS A 282 -14.18 7.54 -0.48
CA LYS A 282 -12.76 7.79 -0.80
C LYS A 282 -11.85 7.77 0.42
N LYS A 283 -12.39 7.45 1.60
CA LYS A 283 -11.60 7.46 2.83
C LYS A 283 -10.50 6.41 2.79
N LEU A 284 -9.28 6.85 3.07
CA LEU A 284 -8.14 5.95 3.21
C LEU A 284 -8.18 5.23 4.56
N PRO A 285 -7.75 3.97 4.66
CA PRO A 285 -7.45 3.34 5.94
C PRO A 285 -6.38 4.11 6.73
N VAL A 286 -6.37 3.98 8.06
CA VAL A 286 -5.42 4.69 8.94
C VAL A 286 -3.95 4.38 8.60
N SER A 287 -3.68 3.19 8.04
CA SER A 287 -2.35 2.76 7.60
C SER A 287 -1.73 3.63 6.51
N TYR A 288 -2.49 4.49 5.84
CA TYR A 288 -2.00 5.38 4.77
C TYR A 288 -1.52 6.74 5.28
N PHE A 289 -1.79 7.08 6.55
CA PHE A 289 -1.43 8.35 7.13
C PHE A 289 -0.06 8.24 7.80
N LEU A 290 0.95 8.70 7.08
CA LEU A 290 2.33 8.69 7.50
C LEU A 290 2.65 9.91 8.36
N GLN A 291 3.59 9.76 9.28
CA GLN A 291 4.16 10.91 9.96
C GLN A 291 4.92 11.75 8.94
N PHE A 292 4.92 13.07 9.07
CA PHE A 292 5.54 13.92 8.06
C PHE A 292 6.25 15.12 8.70
N GLU A 293 7.24 15.64 7.99
CA GLU A 293 7.80 16.96 8.23
C GLU A 293 7.70 17.80 6.95
N MET A 294 7.62 19.11 7.12
CA MET A 294 7.71 20.05 6.01
C MET A 294 8.71 21.14 6.40
N HIS A 295 9.60 21.47 5.46
CA HIS A 295 10.64 22.44 5.67
C HIS A 295 10.75 23.36 4.46
N LEU A 296 10.50 24.63 4.72
CA LEU A 296 10.70 25.73 3.79
C LEU A 296 11.87 26.58 4.34
N GLY A 297 12.93 26.73 3.55
CA GLY A 297 14.19 27.31 4.00
C GLY A 297 14.09 28.79 4.35
N GLY A 298 15.11 29.34 5.01
CA GLY A 298 15.13 30.72 5.46
C GLY A 298 13.90 31.14 6.25
N CYS A 299 13.18 32.11 5.70
CA CYS A 299 12.02 32.71 6.34
C CYS A 299 10.71 31.93 6.11
N GLY A 300 10.78 30.72 5.51
CA GLY A 300 9.62 29.87 5.28
C GLY A 300 9.09 29.24 6.55
N GLY A 301 9.81 28.26 7.10
CA GLY A 301 9.47 27.62 8.37
C GLY A 301 9.69 26.12 8.39
N TYR A 302 9.39 25.52 9.54
CA TYR A 302 9.54 24.09 9.77
C TYR A 302 8.38 23.57 10.61
N MET A 303 7.75 22.48 10.16
CA MET A 303 6.71 21.78 10.90
C MET A 303 6.95 20.27 10.85
N VAL A 304 6.49 19.57 11.88
CA VAL A 304 6.51 18.12 11.96
C VAL A 304 5.24 17.64 12.68
N SER A 305 4.60 16.60 12.16
CA SER A 305 3.38 16.05 12.76
C SER A 305 3.68 15.22 14.00
N GLY A 306 2.70 15.12 14.91
CA GLY A 306 2.87 14.43 16.19
C GLY A 306 3.65 15.21 17.26
N TYR A 307 3.85 16.52 17.07
CA TYR A 307 4.43 17.40 18.07
C TYR A 307 3.51 18.59 18.36
N LYS A 308 3.44 19.04 19.63
CA LYS A 308 2.60 20.11 20.25
C LYS A 308 1.56 20.81 19.35
N THR A 309 1.99 21.49 18.31
CA THR A 309 1.24 22.34 17.38
C THR A 309 0.40 21.60 16.32
N LEU A 310 0.67 20.31 16.07
CA LEU A 310 -0.13 19.43 15.19
C LEU A 310 -0.52 18.15 15.95
N SER A 311 -0.77 18.28 17.25
CA SER A 311 -1.15 17.15 18.10
C SER A 311 -2.47 16.51 17.69
N ASP A 312 -3.32 17.23 16.97
CA ASP A 312 -4.60 16.76 16.45
C ASP A 312 -4.55 16.24 15.01
N VAL A 313 -3.40 16.36 14.33
CA VAL A 313 -3.13 15.79 12.99
C VAL A 313 -2.32 14.50 13.15
N HIS A 314 -2.96 13.38 12.85
CA HIS A 314 -2.41 12.03 13.08
C HIS A 314 -1.46 11.57 11.97
N GLY A 315 -1.47 12.21 10.81
CA GLY A 315 -0.59 11.90 9.69
C GLY A 315 -1.14 12.42 8.36
N ALA A 316 -0.37 12.23 7.29
CA ALA A 316 -0.73 12.61 5.93
C ALA A 316 -0.28 11.56 4.92
N SER A 317 -0.97 11.53 3.78
CA SER A 317 -0.74 10.63 2.65
C SER A 317 -0.56 11.45 1.39
N LEU A 318 0.30 10.97 0.49
CA LEU A 318 0.58 11.60 -0.79
C LEU A 318 -0.11 10.83 -1.91
N GLY A 319 -1.07 11.47 -2.58
CA GLY A 319 -1.73 11.01 -3.78
C GLY A 319 -0.95 11.42 -5.01
N MET A 320 -0.38 10.43 -5.68
CA MET A 320 0.42 10.59 -6.90
C MET A 320 -0.44 10.36 -8.14
N ARG A 321 -0.49 11.36 -9.03
CA ARG A 321 -1.35 11.32 -10.22
C ARG A 321 -0.79 10.48 -11.36
N PHE A 322 -1.68 9.74 -12.03
CA PHE A 322 -1.43 9.03 -13.27
C PHE A 322 -2.61 9.19 -14.24
N GLU A 323 -2.38 8.99 -15.54
CA GLU A 323 -3.45 8.98 -16.55
C GLU A 323 -3.94 7.54 -16.79
N ILE A 324 -5.24 7.40 -17.13
CA ILE A 324 -5.89 6.10 -17.38
C ILE A 324 -5.91 5.80 -18.88
#